data_AF-A0A202BFC9-F1
#
_entry.id   AF-A0A202BFC9-F1
#
_cell.length_a   1.000
_cell.length_b   1.000
_cell.length_c   1.000
_cell.angle_alpha   90.00
_cell.angle_beta   90.00
_cell.angle_gamma   90.00
#
_symmetry.space_group_name_H-M   'P 1'
#
loop_
_entity.id
_entity.type
_entity.pdbx_description
1 polymer ?
#
loop_
_entity_poly.entity_id
_entity_poly.type
_entity_poly.pdbx_seq_one_letter_code
_entity_poly.pdbx_strand_id
1 'polypeptide(L)'
;MVQERAAGGIPGRVRPAADRGAGLRRAVRPDAGRPRPPAQYPHRPGAGKDAVADLHPGPRLRHPCVDAADGVQPRRHRLFRTELGPGRTRDRPPPLQPARRPGALTEHPHLKAIATLPALLALCLSLPALAGNDRINKNIEFEEEQPWTEQDYALPDYPQTPDWIEVKPDWLQQNRFFVDARTLSVAGDGVVRFVSRVLTPGGVENLSVEGIQCKANQYKAYGFGDSVNHRWIAAMRPQWQAINSTDKLRRELRELMCPSHGAPRDAAQAIASLRGAR
;
A
#
# COMPACT_ATOMS: atom_id res chain seq x y z
N MET A 1 43.40 -62.58 32.30
CA MET A 1 42.01 -63.00 32.51
C MET A 1 41.27 -62.74 31.21
N VAL A 2 41.30 -63.66 30.24
CA VAL A 2 40.54 -64.93 30.22
C VAL A 2 39.09 -64.66 30.58
N GLN A 3 38.19 -64.61 29.59
CA GLN A 3 37.46 -65.81 29.25
C GLN A 3 36.73 -65.70 27.91
N GLU A 4 37.25 -66.49 27.00
CA GLU A 4 36.66 -67.06 25.79
C GLU A 4 35.47 -67.96 26.15
N ARG A 5 34.40 -67.96 25.34
CA ARG A 5 33.56 -69.12 24.95
C ARG A 5 32.67 -68.68 23.78
N ALA A 6 32.37 -69.46 22.75
CA ALA A 6 32.93 -70.66 22.14
C ALA A 6 32.16 -70.74 20.82
N ALA A 7 32.83 -71.02 19.70
CA ALA A 7 32.18 -71.26 18.42
C ALA A 7 32.73 -72.55 17.81
N GLY A 8 31.81 -73.41 17.41
CA GLY A 8 32.01 -74.56 16.52
C GLY A 8 30.65 -75.25 16.38
N GLY A 9 30.05 -75.46 15.21
CA GLY A 9 30.46 -75.26 13.82
C GLY A 9 29.85 -76.40 13.01
N ILE A 10 29.13 -76.12 11.90
CA ILE A 10 28.96 -77.02 10.73
C ILE A 10 28.83 -76.14 9.48
N PRO A 11 29.56 -76.43 8.37
CA PRO A 11 29.56 -75.60 7.16
C PRO A 11 28.60 -76.13 6.07
N GLY A 12 28.13 -75.21 5.21
CA GLY A 12 27.22 -75.56 4.12
C GLY A 12 27.11 -74.53 2.99
N ARG A 13 28.26 -74.10 2.45
CA ARG A 13 28.52 -73.84 1.01
C ARG A 13 27.60 -72.85 0.24
N VAL A 14 28.11 -71.65 -0.09
CA VAL A 14 28.12 -71.05 -1.46
C VAL A 14 29.29 -70.04 -1.57
N ARG A 15 29.98 -70.04 -2.72
CA ARG A 15 31.23 -69.33 -3.08
C ARG A 15 30.95 -68.03 -3.88
N PRO A 16 31.93 -67.14 -4.12
CA PRO A 16 31.96 -65.82 -3.48
C PRO A 16 31.70 -64.62 -4.41
N ALA A 17 31.50 -63.49 -3.75
CA ALA A 17 31.45 -62.12 -4.28
C ALA A 17 32.82 -61.57 -4.68
N ALA A 18 32.80 -60.54 -5.52
CA ALA A 18 33.81 -59.48 -5.51
C ALA A 18 33.13 -58.16 -5.87
N ASP A 19 33.20 -57.19 -4.95
CA ASP A 19 32.86 -55.79 -5.20
C ASP A 19 34.05 -54.92 -4.78
N ARG A 20 34.27 -53.89 -5.59
CA ARG A 20 34.91 -52.58 -5.32
C ARG A 20 36.30 -52.49 -4.65
N GLY A 21 37.17 -51.77 -5.35
CA GLY A 21 38.16 -50.88 -4.76
C GLY A 21 38.34 -49.62 -5.63
N ALA A 22 38.17 -48.44 -5.03
CA ALA A 22 38.49 -47.13 -5.60
C ALA A 22 39.69 -46.52 -4.85
N GLY A 23 40.60 -45.82 -5.54
CA GLY A 23 41.66 -45.03 -4.89
C GLY A 23 42.83 -44.54 -5.75
N LEU A 24 42.62 -43.41 -6.46
CA LEU A 24 43.50 -42.25 -6.73
C LEU A 24 45.01 -42.37 -7.07
N ARG A 25 45.41 -41.69 -8.18
CA ARG A 25 46.54 -40.73 -8.43
C ARG A 25 46.71 -40.60 -9.97
N ARG A 26 47.08 -39.51 -10.65
CA ARG A 26 47.67 -38.17 -10.39
C ARG A 26 47.46 -37.31 -11.66
N ALA A 27 47.52 -35.99 -11.56
CA ALA A 27 47.41 -35.00 -12.65
C ALA A 27 48.72 -34.73 -13.41
N VAL A 28 48.65 -34.26 -14.68
CA VAL A 28 49.42 -33.14 -15.28
C VAL A 28 48.63 -32.57 -16.50
N ARG A 29 48.66 -31.24 -16.67
CA ARG A 29 48.03 -30.35 -17.69
C ARG A 29 48.90 -30.24 -18.98
N PRO A 30 48.67 -29.34 -19.96
CA PRO A 30 47.48 -28.56 -20.37
C PRO A 30 47.23 -28.59 -21.91
N ASP A 31 46.10 -28.02 -22.39
CA ASP A 31 46.19 -27.06 -23.49
C ASP A 31 44.99 -26.11 -23.59
N ALA A 32 45.28 -24.93 -24.13
CA ALA A 32 44.48 -23.72 -24.16
C ALA A 32 43.49 -23.63 -25.35
N GLY A 33 42.65 -22.60 -25.33
CA GLY A 33 41.42 -22.49 -26.10
C GLY A 33 41.48 -21.90 -27.51
N ARG A 34 40.36 -22.06 -28.23
CA ARG A 34 39.82 -21.14 -29.26
C ARG A 34 38.32 -21.39 -29.49
N PRO A 35 37.57 -20.40 -30.02
CA PRO A 35 36.12 -20.26 -29.85
C PRO A 35 35.28 -20.93 -30.97
N ARG A 36 34.04 -21.32 -30.64
CA ARG A 36 33.01 -21.78 -31.61
C ARG A 36 32.03 -20.64 -31.94
N PRO A 37 31.52 -20.55 -33.19
CA PRO A 37 30.63 -19.47 -33.64
C PRO A 37 29.18 -19.64 -33.16
N PRO A 38 28.37 -18.56 -33.13
CA PRO A 38 27.00 -18.59 -32.62
C PRO A 38 26.02 -19.19 -33.63
N ALA A 39 25.18 -20.13 -33.17
CA ALA A 39 24.03 -20.61 -33.93
C ALA A 39 22.94 -19.52 -33.95
N GLN A 40 22.56 -19.12 -35.17
CA GLN A 40 21.57 -18.10 -35.49
C GLN A 40 20.14 -18.61 -35.28
N TYR A 41 19.28 -17.71 -34.80
CA TYR A 41 17.83 -17.87 -34.68
C TYR A 41 17.15 -18.03 -36.06
N PRO A 42 16.08 -18.82 -36.20
CA PRO A 42 15.36 -18.94 -37.46
C PRO A 42 14.60 -17.66 -37.83
N HIS A 43 14.84 -17.18 -39.04
CA HIS A 43 14.16 -16.04 -39.66
C HIS A 43 12.74 -16.38 -40.15
N ARG A 44 11.88 -15.35 -40.05
CA ARG A 44 10.62 -15.10 -40.78
C ARG A 44 10.61 -15.64 -42.22
N PRO A 45 9.51 -16.30 -42.67
CA PRO A 45 9.27 -16.48 -44.09
C PRO A 45 8.84 -15.16 -44.75
N GLY A 46 9.54 -14.78 -45.82
CA GLY A 46 9.22 -13.65 -46.68
C GLY A 46 8.01 -13.94 -47.58
N ALA A 47 7.20 -12.91 -47.77
CA ALA A 47 6.01 -12.91 -48.62
C ALA A 47 6.40 -13.09 -50.10
N GLY A 48 5.88 -14.16 -50.71
CA GLY A 48 5.85 -14.34 -52.15
C GLY A 48 4.78 -13.44 -52.77
N LYS A 49 5.22 -12.68 -53.76
CA LYS A 49 4.41 -12.05 -54.79
C LYS A 49 3.71 -13.16 -55.60
N ASP A 50 2.41 -12.98 -55.86
CA ASP A 50 1.49 -13.84 -56.63
C ASP A 50 0.70 -14.91 -55.86
N ALA A 51 -0.02 -14.50 -54.81
CA ALA A 51 -1.17 -15.26 -54.31
C ALA A 51 -2.40 -14.35 -54.19
N VAL A 52 -3.16 -14.24 -55.27
CA VAL A 52 -4.55 -13.77 -55.27
C VAL A 52 -5.38 -14.93 -54.70
N ALA A 53 -5.84 -14.77 -53.45
CA ALA A 53 -6.83 -15.65 -52.85
C ALA A 53 -8.12 -14.84 -52.69
N ASP A 54 -9.18 -15.33 -53.32
CA ASP A 54 -10.54 -14.83 -53.30
C ASP A 54 -11.05 -14.66 -51.85
N LEU A 55 -11.12 -13.42 -51.41
CA LEU A 55 -11.79 -13.05 -50.16
C LEU A 55 -13.29 -12.90 -50.43
N HIS A 56 -14.06 -13.85 -49.92
CA HIS A 56 -15.49 -13.71 -49.68
C HIS A 56 -15.79 -12.38 -48.97
N PRO A 57 -16.81 -11.60 -49.40
CA PRO A 57 -17.21 -10.40 -48.69
C PRO A 57 -17.90 -10.79 -47.37
N GLY A 58 -17.16 -10.68 -46.26
CA GLY A 58 -17.72 -10.76 -44.91
C GLY A 58 -18.75 -9.63 -44.67
N PRO A 59 -19.66 -9.81 -43.71
CA PRO A 59 -20.77 -8.88 -43.47
C PRO A 59 -20.26 -7.50 -43.06
N ARG A 60 -20.70 -6.48 -43.81
CA ARG A 60 -20.42 -5.07 -43.54
C ARG A 60 -21.01 -4.69 -42.18
N LEU A 61 -20.16 -4.40 -41.21
CA LEU A 61 -20.55 -3.67 -40.00
C LEU A 61 -21.03 -2.29 -40.43
N ARG A 62 -22.33 -2.03 -40.29
CA ARG A 62 -22.89 -0.68 -40.44
C ARG A 62 -22.36 0.17 -39.29
N HIS A 63 -21.47 1.10 -39.59
CA HIS A 63 -21.27 2.27 -38.76
C HIS A 63 -22.59 3.05 -38.67
N PRO A 64 -23.06 3.47 -37.49
CA PRO A 64 -24.11 4.46 -37.41
C PRO A 64 -23.59 5.75 -38.06
N CYS A 65 -24.28 6.20 -39.11
CA CYS A 65 -24.12 7.53 -39.66
C CYS A 65 -24.48 8.52 -38.55
N VAL A 66 -23.51 9.33 -38.14
CA VAL A 66 -23.78 10.52 -37.33
C VAL A 66 -24.14 11.59 -38.35
N ASP A 67 -25.44 11.74 -38.62
CA ASP A 67 -25.91 12.84 -39.44
C ASP A 67 -25.62 14.15 -38.70
N ALA A 68 -24.73 14.96 -39.29
CA ALA A 68 -24.53 16.34 -38.92
C ALA A 68 -25.81 17.12 -39.24
N ALA A 69 -26.56 17.49 -38.21
CA ALA A 69 -27.64 18.44 -38.31
C ALA A 69 -27.16 19.81 -37.79
N ASP A 70 -26.69 20.64 -38.71
CA ASP A 70 -26.69 22.08 -38.54
C ASP A 70 -28.14 22.55 -38.50
N GLY A 71 -28.56 23.04 -37.34
CA GLY A 71 -29.95 23.49 -37.11
C GLY A 71 -30.06 24.25 -35.80
N VAL A 72 -29.58 25.49 -35.79
CA VAL A 72 -29.82 26.45 -34.71
C VAL A 72 -31.32 26.74 -34.64
N GLN A 73 -32.00 26.22 -33.60
CA GLN A 73 -33.26 26.76 -33.10
C GLN A 73 -33.29 26.73 -31.57
N PRO A 74 -33.70 27.83 -30.90
CA PRO A 74 -33.79 27.88 -29.46
C PRO A 74 -35.09 27.21 -28.99
N ARG A 75 -35.00 25.98 -28.47
CA ARG A 75 -36.11 25.34 -27.78
C ARG A 75 -36.18 25.81 -26.33
N ARG A 76 -37.26 26.53 -26.01
CA ARG A 76 -37.69 26.87 -24.65
C ARG A 76 -37.79 25.60 -23.80
N HIS A 77 -37.03 25.54 -22.70
CA HIS A 77 -37.20 24.50 -21.69
C HIS A 77 -38.56 24.67 -21.01
N ARG A 78 -39.48 23.75 -21.30
CA ARG A 78 -40.69 23.52 -20.51
C ARG A 78 -40.25 22.71 -19.28
N LEU A 79 -40.12 23.39 -18.14
CA LEU A 79 -39.89 22.75 -16.84
C LEU A 79 -41.07 21.81 -16.54
N PHE A 80 -40.78 20.51 -16.45
CA PHE A 80 -41.70 19.54 -15.88
C PHE A 80 -41.87 19.85 -14.39
N ARG A 81 -43.06 20.33 -14.03
CA ARG A 81 -43.54 20.43 -12.66
C ARG A 81 -43.97 19.03 -12.24
N THR A 82 -43.10 18.27 -11.58
CA THR A 82 -43.54 17.16 -10.73
C THR A 82 -44.25 17.75 -9.53
N GLU A 83 -45.55 17.46 -9.43
CA GLU A 83 -46.36 17.81 -8.27
C GLU A 83 -45.87 17.01 -7.05
N LEU A 84 -45.30 17.71 -6.07
CA LEU A 84 -45.08 17.19 -4.73
C LEU A 84 -46.41 17.25 -3.98
N GLY A 85 -46.85 16.11 -3.46
CA GLY A 85 -47.99 16.00 -2.55
C GLY A 85 -47.82 16.80 -1.24
N PRO A 86 -48.86 16.82 -0.38
CA PRO A 86 -48.93 17.70 0.77
C PRO A 86 -47.81 17.40 1.77
N GLY A 87 -46.90 18.36 1.93
CA GLY A 87 -45.76 18.27 2.84
C GLY A 87 -46.19 18.33 4.30
N ARG A 88 -45.70 17.37 5.09
CA ARG A 88 -45.61 17.47 6.56
C ARG A 88 -44.83 18.73 6.94
N THR A 89 -45.38 19.48 7.89
CA THR A 89 -44.74 20.63 8.53
C THR A 89 -43.45 20.17 9.21
N ARG A 90 -42.30 20.66 8.71
CA ARG A 90 -41.04 20.60 9.45
C ARG A 90 -41.13 21.59 10.61
N ASP A 91 -41.07 21.07 11.83
CA ASP A 91 -40.74 21.85 13.03
C ASP A 91 -39.44 22.61 12.78
N ARG A 92 -39.58 23.93 12.64
CA ARG A 92 -38.47 24.87 12.57
C ARG A 92 -38.25 25.36 13.99
N PRO A 93 -37.06 25.22 14.59
CA PRO A 93 -36.80 25.86 15.87
C PRO A 93 -36.94 27.38 15.69
N PRO A 94 -37.51 28.10 16.68
CA PRO A 94 -37.75 29.52 16.58
C PRO A 94 -36.42 30.29 16.50
N PRO A 95 -36.40 31.46 15.84
CA PRO A 95 -35.22 32.33 15.86
C PRO A 95 -34.97 32.83 17.29
N LEU A 96 -33.70 32.80 17.70
CA LEU A 96 -33.24 33.42 18.95
C LEU A 96 -33.56 34.92 18.91
N GLN A 97 -34.51 35.35 19.74
CA GLN A 97 -34.83 36.76 19.93
C GLN A 97 -33.71 37.42 20.74
N PRO A 98 -33.20 38.60 20.34
CA PRO A 98 -32.35 39.39 21.20
C PRO A 98 -33.16 39.86 22.41
N ALA A 99 -32.66 39.58 23.60
CA ALA A 99 -33.28 39.94 24.86
C ALA A 99 -33.49 41.47 24.96
N ARG A 100 -34.76 41.90 25.01
CA ARG A 100 -35.15 43.23 25.49
C ARG A 100 -34.68 43.36 26.93
N ARG A 101 -33.67 44.19 27.18
CA ARG A 101 -33.38 44.71 28.53
C ARG A 101 -34.37 45.84 28.82
N PRO A 102 -35.17 45.78 29.90
CA PRO A 102 -35.91 46.93 30.37
C PRO A 102 -34.93 47.95 30.95
N GLY A 103 -34.98 49.18 30.45
CA GLY A 103 -34.34 50.30 31.10
C GLY A 103 -35.07 50.62 32.41
N ALA A 104 -34.34 50.59 33.52
CA ALA A 104 -34.67 51.35 34.71
C ALA A 104 -33.55 52.39 34.89
N LEU A 105 -33.86 53.63 34.54
CA LEU A 105 -33.02 54.79 34.85
C LEU A 105 -33.20 55.08 36.34
N THR A 106 -32.25 54.60 37.16
CA THR A 106 -32.01 55.16 38.48
C THR A 106 -31.07 56.35 38.34
N GLU A 107 -31.64 57.54 38.53
CA GLU A 107 -30.94 58.80 38.76
C GLU A 107 -29.97 58.64 39.94
N HIS A 108 -28.68 58.89 39.73
CA HIS A 108 -27.71 59.07 40.81
C HIS A 108 -27.02 60.43 40.68
N PRO A 109 -26.85 61.15 41.81
CA PRO A 109 -26.56 62.58 41.82
C PRO A 109 -25.11 62.88 41.45
N HIS A 110 -24.93 64.07 40.88
CA HIS A 110 -23.67 64.76 40.59
C HIS A 110 -22.56 64.49 41.63
N LEU A 111 -21.68 63.55 41.35
CA LEU A 111 -20.36 63.45 41.99
C LEU A 111 -19.34 64.22 41.16
N LYS A 112 -19.12 65.44 41.62
CA LYS A 112 -17.95 66.33 41.46
C LYS A 112 -16.81 65.69 40.63
N ALA A 113 -16.66 66.15 39.39
CA ALA A 113 -15.36 66.18 38.75
C ALA A 113 -14.41 67.00 39.63
N ILE A 114 -13.23 66.46 39.95
CA ILE A 114 -11.94 67.15 40.08
C ILE A 114 -10.92 66.10 40.57
N ALA A 115 -9.82 65.99 39.82
CA ALA A 115 -8.52 65.42 40.20
C ALA A 115 -8.34 63.88 40.25
N THR A 116 -8.44 63.17 39.12
CA THR A 116 -7.77 61.85 38.95
C THR A 116 -7.11 61.65 37.57
N LEU A 117 -6.90 62.72 36.79
CA LEU A 117 -6.19 62.65 35.51
C LEU A 117 -4.65 62.49 35.55
N PRO A 118 -3.90 62.77 36.65
CA PRO A 118 -2.45 62.52 36.64
C PRO A 118 -2.06 61.11 37.14
N ALA A 119 -2.93 60.42 37.87
CA ALA A 119 -2.60 59.12 38.46
C ALA A 119 -2.67 57.95 37.46
N LEU A 120 -3.49 58.06 36.40
CA LEU A 120 -3.53 57.05 35.33
C LEU A 120 -2.35 57.18 34.34
N LEU A 121 -1.79 58.39 34.17
CA LEU A 121 -0.66 58.60 33.26
C LEU A 121 0.67 58.12 33.86
N ALA A 122 0.82 58.18 35.20
CA ALA A 122 2.00 57.69 35.91
C ALA A 122 2.11 56.15 36.00
N LEU A 123 0.99 55.43 35.84
CA LEU A 123 0.98 53.96 35.85
C LEU A 123 1.43 53.34 34.51
N CYS A 124 1.39 54.10 33.41
CA CYS A 124 1.78 53.63 32.08
C CYS A 124 3.27 53.82 31.75
N LEU A 125 4.02 54.56 32.56
CA LEU A 125 5.44 54.87 32.33
C LEU A 125 6.43 53.92 33.03
N SER A 126 5.95 52.94 33.81
CA SER A 126 6.80 51.96 34.50
C SER A 126 6.89 50.58 33.81
N LEU A 127 6.35 50.42 32.58
CA LEU A 127 6.41 49.14 31.87
C LEU A 127 7.65 48.81 31.00
N PRO A 128 8.69 49.65 30.80
CA PRO A 128 9.85 49.19 30.02
C PRO A 128 10.84 48.40 30.89
N ALA A 129 10.44 47.24 31.43
CA ALA A 129 11.37 46.33 32.13
C ALA A 129 11.10 44.82 31.91
N LEU A 130 10.14 44.43 31.05
CA LEU A 130 9.97 43.04 30.61
C LEU A 130 10.15 42.86 29.10
N ALA A 131 10.81 43.78 28.42
CA ALA A 131 11.29 43.58 27.05
C ALA A 131 12.70 42.95 27.03
N GLY A 132 12.95 41.97 27.90
CA GLY A 132 14.10 41.08 27.81
C GLY A 132 13.68 39.82 27.08
N ASN A 133 13.78 39.80 25.75
CA ASN A 133 13.40 38.66 24.91
C ASN A 133 14.53 37.60 24.84
N ASP A 134 15.21 37.33 25.96
CA ASP A 134 16.34 36.39 26.06
C ASP A 134 15.91 34.98 26.51
N ARG A 135 14.61 34.66 26.48
CA ARG A 135 14.09 33.33 26.85
C ARG A 135 13.88 32.38 25.68
N ILE A 136 14.17 32.79 24.44
CA ILE A 136 14.28 31.85 23.34
C ILE A 136 15.68 31.28 23.39
N ASN A 137 15.82 30.09 23.98
CA ASN A 137 17.03 29.29 23.83
C ASN A 137 17.28 29.09 22.33
N LYS A 138 18.22 29.85 21.76
CA LYS A 138 18.60 29.77 20.34
C LYS A 138 19.43 28.52 20.03
N ASN A 139 19.72 27.68 21.02
CA ASN A 139 20.37 26.37 20.84
C ASN A 139 19.32 25.28 20.54
N ILE A 140 18.37 25.53 19.65
CA ILE A 140 17.73 24.43 18.93
C ILE A 140 18.74 24.06 17.85
N GLU A 141 19.67 23.18 18.21
CA GLU A 141 20.49 22.48 17.24
C GLU A 141 19.52 21.59 16.46
N PHE A 142 19.15 22.04 15.26
CA PHE A 142 18.38 21.23 14.33
C PHE A 142 19.28 20.07 13.94
N GLU A 143 19.15 18.95 14.65
CA GLU A 143 19.81 17.70 14.31
C GLU A 143 19.46 17.43 12.85
N GLU A 144 20.48 17.43 11.99
CA GLU A 144 20.29 17.25 10.55
C GLU A 144 19.47 15.98 10.35
N GLU A 145 18.28 16.12 9.75
CA GLU A 145 17.35 15.02 9.56
C GLU A 145 18.04 13.99 8.67
N GLN A 146 18.53 12.90 9.29
CA GLN A 146 19.28 11.88 8.56
C GLN A 146 18.42 11.37 7.41
N PRO A 147 18.99 11.19 6.21
CA PRO A 147 18.24 10.71 5.07
C PRO A 147 17.64 9.34 5.41
N TRP A 148 16.32 9.25 5.24
CA TRP A 148 15.60 8.03 5.55
C TRP A 148 16.23 6.82 4.83
N THR A 149 16.47 5.76 5.58
CA THR A 149 17.00 4.50 5.08
C THR A 149 16.08 3.37 5.50
N GLU A 150 15.75 2.50 4.56
CA GLU A 150 14.95 1.31 4.82
C GLU A 150 15.72 0.31 5.68
N GLN A 151 15.06 -0.28 6.66
CA GLN A 151 15.64 -1.37 7.44
C GLN A 151 15.71 -2.66 6.63
N ASP A 152 16.77 -3.44 6.86
CA ASP A 152 16.92 -4.77 6.28
C ASP A 152 15.69 -5.63 6.59
N TYR A 153 15.18 -6.30 5.56
CA TYR A 153 13.98 -7.11 5.66
C TYR A 153 14.20 -8.49 5.05
N ALA A 154 14.01 -9.52 5.86
CA ALA A 154 13.93 -10.89 5.41
C ALA A 154 12.48 -11.24 5.05
N LEU A 155 12.29 -11.98 3.96
CA LEU A 155 10.97 -12.49 3.60
C LEU A 155 10.45 -13.40 4.73
N PRO A 156 9.14 -13.32 5.06
CA PRO A 156 8.55 -14.17 6.08
C PRO A 156 8.49 -15.62 5.59
N ASP A 157 8.16 -16.55 6.48
CA ASP A 157 7.82 -17.90 6.05
C ASP A 157 6.64 -17.90 5.08
N TYR A 158 6.61 -18.86 4.16
CA TYR A 158 5.45 -19.02 3.28
C TYR A 158 4.20 -19.35 4.13
N PRO A 159 3.05 -18.68 3.93
CA PRO A 159 1.93 -18.80 4.86
C PRO A 159 1.33 -20.21 4.87
N GLN A 160 1.54 -20.95 5.96
CA GLN A 160 0.96 -22.30 6.15
C GLN A 160 -0.39 -22.25 6.86
N THR A 161 -0.53 -21.36 7.84
CA THR A 161 -1.76 -21.15 8.62
C THR A 161 -2.13 -19.66 8.65
N PRO A 162 -2.43 -19.06 7.48
CA PRO A 162 -2.67 -17.62 7.36
C PRO A 162 -3.94 -17.19 8.09
N ASP A 163 -3.97 -15.94 8.55
CA ASP A 163 -5.18 -15.27 9.03
C ASP A 163 -5.61 -14.20 8.03
N TRP A 164 -6.33 -14.63 7.00
CA TRP A 164 -6.70 -13.77 5.87
C TRP A 164 -7.76 -12.73 6.26
N ILE A 165 -7.37 -11.46 6.17
CA ILE A 165 -8.30 -10.33 6.23
C ILE A 165 -8.63 -9.88 4.81
N GLU A 166 -9.87 -10.10 4.37
CA GLU A 166 -10.35 -9.57 3.08
C GLU A 166 -10.44 -8.04 3.09
N VAL A 167 -9.97 -7.43 2.01
CA VAL A 167 -9.96 -5.99 1.74
C VAL A 167 -10.72 -5.73 0.44
N LYS A 168 -11.63 -4.75 0.46
CA LYS A 168 -12.47 -4.39 -0.69
C LYS A 168 -12.10 -3.00 -1.21
N PRO A 169 -11.18 -2.89 -2.19
CA PRO A 169 -10.75 -1.59 -2.70
C PRO A 169 -11.81 -0.87 -3.55
N ASP A 170 -12.80 -1.61 -4.06
CA ASP A 170 -13.93 -1.11 -4.85
C ASP A 170 -14.97 -2.24 -5.02
N TRP A 171 -16.24 -1.89 -5.18
CA TRP A 171 -17.36 -2.79 -5.47
C TRP A 171 -17.33 -3.40 -6.87
N LEU A 172 -16.62 -2.77 -7.82
CA LEU A 172 -16.53 -3.24 -9.21
C LEU A 172 -15.45 -4.31 -9.43
N GLN A 173 -14.58 -4.54 -8.44
CA GLN A 173 -13.50 -5.52 -8.58
C GLN A 173 -14.04 -6.95 -8.46
N GLN A 174 -13.75 -7.78 -9.45
CA GLN A 174 -14.10 -9.21 -9.40
C GLN A 174 -13.10 -10.04 -8.60
N ASN A 175 -11.85 -9.58 -8.51
CA ASN A 175 -10.84 -10.22 -7.70
C ASN A 175 -11.10 -9.94 -6.21
N ARG A 176 -10.84 -10.94 -5.38
CA ARG A 176 -10.86 -10.81 -3.92
C ARG A 176 -9.44 -10.59 -3.43
N PHE A 177 -9.26 -9.63 -2.54
CA PHE A 177 -7.96 -9.23 -2.03
C PHE A 177 -7.87 -9.51 -0.53
N PHE A 178 -6.74 -10.01 -0.07
CA PHE A 178 -6.54 -10.31 1.35
C PHE A 178 -5.15 -9.89 1.82
N VAL A 179 -5.04 -9.66 3.12
CA VAL A 179 -3.79 -9.46 3.86
C VAL A 179 -3.69 -10.53 4.94
N ASP A 180 -2.54 -11.15 5.11
CA ASP A 180 -2.31 -12.09 6.22
C ASP A 180 -1.92 -11.33 7.49
N ALA A 181 -2.82 -11.29 8.46
CA ALA A 181 -2.61 -10.61 9.74
C ALA A 181 -1.40 -11.15 10.51
N ARG A 182 -1.02 -12.42 10.31
CA ARG A 182 0.11 -13.04 11.03
C ARG A 182 1.47 -12.59 10.52
N THR A 183 1.54 -12.15 9.27
CA THR A 183 2.78 -11.67 8.63
C THR A 183 2.93 -10.16 8.70
N LEU A 184 1.87 -9.46 9.12
CA LEU A 184 1.86 -8.00 9.19
C LEU A 184 2.84 -7.53 10.27
N SER A 185 3.78 -6.69 9.88
CA SER A 185 4.78 -6.09 10.76
C SER A 185 4.93 -4.60 10.45
N VAL A 186 5.34 -3.85 11.47
CA VAL A 186 5.61 -2.42 11.37
C VAL A 186 6.99 -2.19 11.95
N ALA A 187 7.89 -1.67 11.12
CA ALA A 187 9.28 -1.45 11.50
C ALA A 187 9.51 0.02 11.86
N GLY A 188 10.67 0.29 12.48
CA GLY A 188 11.05 1.65 12.90
C GLY A 188 11.29 2.62 11.74
N ASP A 189 11.45 2.11 10.52
CA ASP A 189 11.53 2.89 9.29
C ASP A 189 10.17 3.40 8.78
N GLY A 190 9.07 3.08 9.48
CA GLY A 190 7.73 3.51 9.11
C GLY A 190 7.12 2.75 7.93
N VAL A 191 7.67 1.58 7.59
CA VAL A 191 7.12 0.66 6.58
C VAL A 191 6.22 -0.38 7.25
N VAL A 192 4.99 -0.51 6.72
CA VAL A 192 4.07 -1.60 7.04
C VAL A 192 4.32 -2.72 6.06
N ARG A 193 4.86 -3.86 6.52
CA ARG A 193 5.20 -5.03 5.68
C ARG A 193 4.22 -6.16 5.91
N PHE A 194 3.77 -6.81 4.84
CA PHE A 194 2.70 -7.81 4.90
C PHE A 194 2.73 -8.75 3.70
N VAL A 195 2.10 -9.92 3.85
CA VAL A 195 1.72 -10.77 2.71
C VAL A 195 0.33 -10.39 2.23
N SER A 196 0.21 -10.16 0.92
CA SER A 196 -1.06 -9.95 0.24
C SER A 196 -1.42 -11.13 -0.66
N ARG A 197 -2.72 -11.36 -0.82
CA ARG A 197 -3.29 -12.41 -1.68
C ARG A 197 -4.31 -11.80 -2.63
N VAL A 198 -4.20 -12.13 -3.91
CA VAL A 198 -5.21 -11.84 -4.93
C VAL A 198 -5.82 -13.15 -5.42
N LEU A 199 -7.12 -13.34 -5.23
CA LEU A 199 -7.86 -14.49 -5.70
C LEU A 199 -8.82 -14.07 -6.83
N THR A 200 -8.61 -14.63 -8.02
CA THR A 200 -9.49 -14.42 -9.17
C THR A 200 -10.77 -15.25 -9.06
N PRO A 201 -11.86 -14.88 -9.78
CA PRO A 201 -13.06 -15.71 -9.86
C PRO A 201 -12.79 -17.13 -10.39
N GLY A 202 -11.78 -17.29 -11.25
CA GLY A 202 -11.36 -18.60 -11.77
C GLY A 202 -10.51 -19.43 -10.81
N GLY A 203 -10.30 -18.98 -9.58
CA GLY A 203 -9.55 -19.71 -8.55
C GLY A 203 -8.03 -19.57 -8.64
N VAL A 204 -7.50 -18.78 -9.58
CA VAL A 204 -6.06 -18.46 -9.62
C VAL A 204 -5.73 -17.52 -8.48
N GLU A 205 -4.69 -17.89 -7.74
CA GLU A 205 -4.16 -17.17 -6.60
C GLU A 205 -2.78 -16.58 -6.93
N ASN A 206 -2.57 -15.34 -6.51
CA ASN A 206 -1.26 -14.70 -6.49
C ASN A 206 -0.95 -14.20 -5.09
N LEU A 207 0.20 -14.60 -4.54
CA LEU A 207 0.73 -14.07 -3.28
C LEU A 207 1.89 -13.11 -3.54
N SER A 208 1.97 -12.04 -2.78
CA SER A 208 3.10 -11.11 -2.78
C SER A 208 3.48 -10.71 -1.36
N VAL A 209 4.78 -10.52 -1.13
CA VAL A 209 5.30 -9.86 0.08
C VAL A 209 5.53 -8.40 -0.28
N GLU A 210 4.84 -7.49 0.41
CA GLU A 210 4.84 -6.07 0.09
C GLU A 210 5.12 -5.21 1.33
N GLY A 211 5.60 -4.01 1.10
CA GLY A 211 5.76 -2.96 2.09
C GLY A 211 5.11 -1.67 1.62
N ILE A 212 4.38 -0.98 2.51
CA ILE A 212 3.87 0.37 2.29
C ILE A 212 4.63 1.34 3.19
N GLN A 213 5.30 2.32 2.58
CA GLN A 213 5.89 3.45 3.29
C GLN A 213 4.83 4.55 3.42
N CYS A 214 4.13 4.58 4.55
CA CYS A 214 2.93 5.40 4.75
C CYS A 214 3.15 6.90 4.42
N LYS A 215 4.25 7.47 4.95
CA LYS A 215 4.59 8.90 4.83
C LYS A 215 4.90 9.30 3.38
N ALA A 216 5.58 8.44 2.62
CA ALA A 216 5.96 8.73 1.23
C ALA A 216 4.88 8.38 0.20
N ASN A 217 3.80 7.71 0.61
CA ASN A 217 2.78 7.17 -0.30
C ASN A 217 3.41 6.26 -1.38
N GLN A 218 4.31 5.38 -0.94
CA GLN A 218 5.02 4.44 -1.80
C GLN A 218 4.79 3.01 -1.32
N TYR A 219 4.90 2.07 -2.25
CA TYR A 219 4.93 0.65 -1.96
C TYR A 219 6.13 -0.03 -2.62
N LYS A 220 6.53 -1.18 -2.10
CA LYS A 220 7.59 -2.02 -2.64
C LYS A 220 7.15 -3.48 -2.57
N ALA A 221 7.35 -4.22 -3.65
CA ALA A 221 7.22 -5.67 -3.64
C ALA A 221 8.57 -6.32 -3.37
N TYR A 222 8.67 -7.10 -2.30
CA TYR A 222 9.88 -7.82 -1.91
C TYR A 222 9.97 -9.21 -2.54
N GLY A 223 8.83 -9.84 -2.84
CA GLY A 223 8.80 -11.16 -3.45
C GLY A 223 7.39 -11.60 -3.84
N PHE A 224 7.34 -12.69 -4.60
CA PHE A 224 6.12 -13.29 -5.14
C PHE A 224 6.07 -14.77 -4.79
N GLY A 225 4.88 -15.29 -4.54
CA GLY A 225 4.68 -16.68 -4.14
C GLY A 225 4.78 -17.64 -5.32
N ASP A 226 5.54 -18.72 -5.14
CA ASP A 226 5.49 -19.92 -5.96
C ASP A 226 4.50 -20.88 -5.30
N SER A 227 3.26 -20.92 -5.81
CA SER A 227 2.18 -21.76 -5.26
C SER A 227 2.40 -23.25 -5.48
N VAL A 228 3.29 -23.65 -6.40
CA VAL A 228 3.58 -25.07 -6.65
C VAL A 228 4.55 -25.60 -5.60
N ASN A 229 5.63 -24.86 -5.35
CA ASN A 229 6.68 -25.28 -4.41
C ASN A 229 6.53 -24.66 -3.01
N HIS A 230 5.50 -23.85 -2.77
CA HIS A 230 5.23 -23.17 -1.50
C HIS A 230 6.43 -22.39 -0.96
N ARG A 231 7.03 -21.58 -1.82
CA ARG A 231 8.22 -20.76 -1.50
C ARG A 231 8.11 -19.35 -2.05
N TRP A 232 8.97 -18.45 -1.57
CA TRP A 232 9.10 -17.13 -2.15
C TRP A 232 10.10 -17.08 -3.29
N ILE A 233 9.74 -16.33 -4.33
CA ILE A 233 10.64 -15.85 -5.37
C ILE A 233 10.95 -14.39 -5.00
N ALA A 234 12.16 -14.13 -4.52
CA ALA A 234 12.59 -12.78 -4.18
C ALA A 234 12.59 -11.87 -5.42
N ALA A 235 12.14 -10.63 -5.26
CA ALA A 235 12.22 -9.64 -6.32
C ALA A 235 13.70 -9.36 -6.63
N MET A 236 14.09 -9.45 -7.90
CA MET A 236 15.49 -9.25 -8.29
C MET A 236 16.00 -7.83 -8.03
N ARG A 237 15.11 -6.84 -8.15
CA ARG A 237 15.39 -5.41 -7.93
C ARG A 237 14.16 -4.75 -7.31
N PRO A 238 13.93 -4.93 -5.99
CA PRO A 238 12.78 -4.34 -5.33
C PRO A 238 12.96 -2.82 -5.30
N GLN A 239 12.06 -2.09 -5.95
CA GLN A 239 12.09 -0.63 -6.02
C GLN A 239 10.84 -0.07 -5.34
N TRP A 240 11.00 1.09 -4.70
CA TRP A 240 9.86 1.87 -4.23
C TRP A 240 9.12 2.47 -5.42
N GLN A 241 7.80 2.34 -5.41
CA GLN A 241 6.91 2.84 -6.44
C GLN A 241 5.83 3.71 -5.80
N ALA A 242 5.50 4.83 -6.43
CA ALA A 242 4.41 5.67 -5.97
C ALA A 242 3.07 4.93 -6.05
N ILE A 243 2.27 5.01 -4.99
CA ILE A 243 0.89 4.54 -5.00
C ILE A 243 0.06 5.60 -5.72
N ASN A 244 -0.25 5.35 -7.00
CA ASN A 244 -0.99 6.27 -7.85
C ASN A 244 -2.52 6.02 -7.79
N SER A 245 -3.30 6.84 -8.49
CA SER A 245 -4.77 6.76 -8.48
C SER A 245 -5.34 5.48 -9.10
N THR A 246 -4.61 4.78 -9.96
CA THR A 246 -5.07 3.55 -10.62
C THR A 246 -4.81 2.31 -9.78
N ASP A 247 -3.85 2.36 -8.85
CA ASP A 247 -3.59 1.29 -7.88
C ASP A 247 -4.60 1.32 -6.72
N LYS A 248 -5.83 0.88 -7.01
CA LYS A 248 -6.93 0.89 -6.03
C LYS A 248 -6.61 0.06 -4.79
N LEU A 249 -5.92 -1.08 -4.95
CA LEU A 249 -5.61 -1.97 -3.84
C LEU A 249 -4.65 -1.31 -2.84
N ARG A 250 -3.47 -0.85 -3.28
CA ARG A 250 -2.52 -0.25 -2.34
C ARG A 250 -2.99 1.09 -1.79
N ARG A 251 -3.83 1.83 -2.53
CA ARG A 251 -4.51 3.01 -1.99
C ARG A 251 -5.41 2.66 -0.81
N GLU A 252 -6.26 1.66 -0.97
CA GLU A 252 -7.15 1.21 0.11
C GLU A 252 -6.35 0.66 1.30
N LEU A 253 -5.37 -0.20 1.02
CA LEU A 253 -4.49 -0.75 2.05
C LEU A 253 -3.76 0.35 2.84
N ARG A 254 -3.26 1.38 2.16
CA ARG A 254 -2.64 2.52 2.82
C ARG A 254 -3.65 3.29 3.68
N GLU A 255 -4.85 3.56 3.17
CA GLU A 255 -5.89 4.26 3.92
C GLU A 255 -6.26 3.51 5.20
N LEU A 256 -6.39 2.19 5.13
CA LEU A 256 -6.75 1.36 6.27
C LEU A 256 -5.62 1.17 7.27
N MET A 257 -4.38 0.95 6.82
CA MET A 257 -3.27 0.60 7.71
C MET A 257 -2.47 1.80 8.22
N CYS A 258 -2.52 2.95 7.55
CA CYS A 258 -1.71 4.13 7.85
C CYS A 258 -2.55 5.26 8.48
N PRO A 259 -2.73 5.28 9.82
CA PRO A 259 -3.51 6.31 10.48
C PRO A 259 -2.91 7.70 10.21
N SER A 260 -3.75 8.65 9.78
CA SER A 260 -3.33 10.02 9.42
C SER A 260 -2.15 10.05 8.43
N HIS A 261 -2.07 9.06 7.54
CA HIS A 261 -0.98 8.89 6.57
C HIS A 261 0.41 8.65 7.16
N GLY A 262 0.51 8.40 8.47
CA GLY A 262 1.72 7.95 9.16
C GLY A 262 1.75 6.44 9.34
N ALA A 263 2.90 5.91 9.75
CA ALA A 263 2.99 4.52 10.15
C ALA A 263 2.12 4.28 11.40
N PRO A 264 1.40 3.16 11.48
CA PRO A 264 0.71 2.75 12.70
C PRO A 264 1.73 2.52 13.83
N ARG A 265 1.28 2.58 15.08
CA ARG A 265 2.13 2.36 16.26
C ARG A 265 2.74 0.96 16.27
N ASP A 266 1.95 -0.03 15.86
CA ASP A 266 2.31 -1.44 15.83
C ASP A 266 1.42 -2.19 14.83
N ALA A 267 1.74 -3.47 14.61
CA ALA A 267 0.96 -4.35 13.74
C ALA A 267 -0.48 -4.54 14.24
N ALA A 268 -0.71 -4.55 15.56
CA ALA A 268 -2.03 -4.76 16.13
C ALA A 268 -2.98 -3.62 15.77
N GLN A 269 -2.51 -2.37 15.74
CA GLN A 269 -3.30 -1.22 15.28
C GLN A 269 -3.70 -1.37 13.81
N ALA A 270 -2.75 -1.72 12.93
CA ALA A 270 -3.05 -1.93 11.50
C ALA A 270 -4.07 -3.05 11.28
N ILE A 271 -3.89 -4.17 11.98
CA ILE A 271 -4.81 -5.32 11.94
C ILE A 271 -6.21 -4.93 12.43
N ALA A 272 -6.30 -4.16 13.52
CA ALA A 272 -7.58 -3.68 14.05
C ALA A 272 -8.31 -2.80 13.02
N SER A 273 -7.61 -1.87 12.37
CA SER A 273 -8.19 -1.03 11.31
C SER A 273 -8.67 -1.85 10.12
N LEU A 274 -7.87 -2.82 9.65
CA LEU A 274 -8.26 -3.72 8.55
C LEU A 274 -9.53 -4.52 8.88
N ARG A 275 -9.65 -5.02 10.11
CA ARG A 275 -10.84 -5.80 10.54
C ARG A 275 -12.07 -4.92 10.76
N GLY A 276 -11.89 -3.67 11.17
CA GLY A 276 -12.98 -2.71 11.41
C GLY A 276 -13.59 -2.14 10.13
N ALA A 277 -12.93 -2.29 8.98
CA ALA A 277 -13.38 -1.76 7.69
C ALA A 277 -14.42 -2.63 6.95
N ARG A 278 -14.86 -3.74 7.56
CA ARG A 278 -15.74 -4.74 6.93
C ARG A 278 -17.21 -4.40 6.97
#